data_AF-A0A6L5FMU4-F1
#
_entry.id   AF-A0A6L5FMU4-F1
#
_cell.length_a   1.000
_cell.length_b   1.000
_cell.length_c   1.000
_cell.angle_alpha   90.00
_cell.angle_beta   90.00
_cell.angle_gamma   90.00
#
_symmetry.space_group_name_H-M   'P 1'
#
loop_
_entity.id
_entity.type
_entity.pdbx_description
1 polymer ?
#
loop_
_entity_poly.entity_id
_entity_poly.type
_entity_poly.pdbx_seq_one_letter_code
_entity_poly.pdbx_strand_id
1 'polypeptide(L)' 'MFTSSGSVLHNHPSGDPTPSHADIQMTQAIIDVAKPLGIAVHDHIIVGKDGHASMKGLKLI' A
#
# COMPACT_ATOMS: atom_id res chain seq x y z
N MET A 1 -13.56 -0.45 -21.65
CA MET A 1 -12.70 0.41 -20.80
C MET A 1 -11.91 -0.53 -19.91
N PHE A 2 -10.60 -0.68 -20.13
CA PHE A 2 -9.76 -1.51 -19.28
C PHE A 2 -9.34 -0.66 -18.07
N THR A 3 -9.73 -1.06 -16.87
CA THR A 3 -9.22 -0.48 -15.63
C THR A 3 -7.94 -1.22 -15.27
N SER A 4 -6.79 -0.56 -15.27
CA SER A 4 -5.59 -1.12 -14.69
C SER A 4 -5.67 -1.04 -13.15
N SER A 5 -5.19 -2.08 -12.49
CA SER A 5 -5.20 -2.20 -11.03
C SER A 5 -3.82 -2.63 -10.55
N GLY A 6 -3.32 -1.99 -9.50
CA GLY A 6 -1.99 -2.27 -8.94
C GLY A 6 -2.01 -2.40 -7.42
N SER A 7 -1.08 -3.17 -6.88
CA SER A 7 -0.80 -3.30 -5.45
C SER A 7 0.64 -2.91 -5.19
N VAL A 8 0.89 -2.22 -4.08
CA VAL A 8 2.25 -1.82 -3.66
C VAL A 8 2.75 -2.84 -2.63
N LEU A 9 3.99 -3.33 -2.83
CA LEU A 9 4.64 -4.31 -1.96
C LEU A 9 5.98 -3.77 -1.48
N HIS A 10 6.11 -3.62 -0.17
CA HIS A 10 7.33 -3.15 0.48
C HIS A 10 7.84 -4.21 1.46
N ASN A 11 9.16 -4.40 1.50
CA ASN A 11 9.82 -5.36 2.38
C ASN A 11 10.50 -4.64 3.55
N HIS A 12 10.21 -5.07 4.78
CA HIS A 12 10.90 -4.59 5.98
C HIS A 12 11.94 -5.61 6.48
N PRO A 13 13.25 -5.34 6.31
CA PRO A 13 14.32 -6.23 6.79
C PRO A 13 14.34 -6.42 8.31
N SER A 14 13.74 -5.48 9.05
CA SER A 14 13.56 -5.55 10.52
C SER A 14 12.63 -6.68 10.96
N GLY A 15 11.79 -7.18 10.06
CA GLY A 15 10.80 -8.21 10.34
C GLY A 15 9.44 -7.70 10.80
N ASP A 16 9.33 -6.42 11.23
CA ASP A 16 8.07 -5.80 11.67
C ASP A 16 7.27 -5.25 10.48
N PRO A 17 6.07 -5.79 10.19
CA PRO A 17 5.23 -5.33 9.08
C PRO A 17 4.42 -4.06 9.42
N THR A 18 4.60 -3.44 10.59
CA THR A 18 3.84 -2.25 10.99
C THR A 18 4.11 -1.07 10.03
N PRO A 19 3.07 -0.45 9.45
CA PRO A 19 3.25 0.70 8.57
C PRO A 19 3.83 1.89 9.32
N SER A 20 4.89 2.49 8.78
CA SER A 20 5.39 3.77 9.26
C SER A 20 4.51 4.92 8.75
N HIS A 21 4.64 6.09 9.36
CA HIS A 21 3.97 7.29 8.88
C HIS A 21 4.40 7.70 7.47
N ALA A 22 5.66 7.40 7.10
CA ALA A 22 6.18 7.64 5.75
C ALA A 22 5.53 6.70 4.72
N ASP A 23 5.29 5.44 5.07
CA ASP A 23 4.60 4.48 4.18
C ASP A 23 3.17 4.96 3.87
N ILE A 24 2.45 5.46 4.88
CA ILE A 24 1.10 6.02 4.71
C ILE A 24 1.12 7.22 3.77
N GLN A 25 2.00 8.20 4.01
CA GLN A 25 2.09 9.39 3.16
C GLN A 25 2.46 9.05 1.73
N MET A 26 3.43 8.14 1.53
CA MET A 26 3.82 7.69 0.19
C MET A 26 2.64 7.00 -0.53
N THR A 27 1.92 6.13 0.18
CA THR A 27 0.79 5.39 -0.39
C THR A 27 -0.34 6.32 -0.80
N GLN A 28 -0.64 7.32 0.04
CA GLN A 28 -1.66 8.32 -0.28
C GLN A 28 -1.28 9.12 -1.54
N ALA A 29 -0.01 9.53 -1.67
CA ALA A 29 0.46 10.22 -2.87
C ALA A 29 0.33 9.35 -4.14
N ILE A 30 0.60 8.05 -4.05
CA ILE A 30 0.39 7.11 -5.16
C ILE A 30 -1.09 7.00 -5.52
N ILE A 31 -1.98 6.87 -4.52
CA ILE A 31 -3.44 6.83 -4.73
C ILE A 31 -3.92 8.09 -5.46
N ASP A 32 -3.45 9.26 -5.03
CA ASP A 32 -3.86 10.54 -5.59
C ASP A 32 -3.45 10.69 -7.05
N VAL A 33 -2.27 10.17 -7.43
CA VAL A 33 -1.80 10.15 -8.82
C VAL A 33 -2.51 9.08 -9.66
N ALA A 34 -2.83 7.92 -9.08
CA ALA A 34 -3.49 6.81 -9.76
C ALA A 34 -4.97 7.09 -10.10
N LYS A 35 -5.66 7.81 -9.20
CA LYS A 35 -7.09 8.13 -9.31
C LYS A 35 -7.50 8.81 -10.62
N PRO A 36 -6.86 9.92 -11.08
CA PRO A 36 -7.23 10.55 -12.35
C PRO A 36 -6.91 9.70 -13.58
N LEU A 37 -6.02 8.70 -13.45
CA LEU A 37 -5.70 7.75 -14.51
C LEU A 37 -6.71 6.59 -14.59
N GLY A 38 -7.72 6.56 -13.72
CA GLY A 38 -8.67 5.47 -13.62
C GLY A 38 -8.06 4.18 -13.04
N ILE A 39 -6.94 4.31 -12.32
CA ILE A 39 -6.21 3.20 -11.72
C ILE A 39 -6.58 3.11 -10.24
N ALA A 40 -7.13 1.96 -9.85
CA ALA A 40 -7.41 1.68 -8.45
C ALA A 40 -6.18 1.07 -7.77
N VAL A 41 -5.78 1.65 -6.63
CA VAL A 41 -4.87 1.01 -5.69
C VAL A 41 -5.73 0.20 -4.73
N HIS A 42 -5.64 -1.13 -4.83
CA HIS A 42 -6.52 -2.00 -4.05
C HIS A 42 -6.06 -2.22 -2.62
N ASP A 43 -4.74 -2.23 -2.43
CA ASP A 43 -4.12 -2.40 -1.12
C ASP A 43 -2.63 -2.04 -1.21
N HIS A 44 -2.05 -1.80 -0.04
CA HIS A 44 -0.61 -1.80 0.16
C HIS A 44 -0.31 -2.83 1.24
N ILE A 45 0.40 -3.88 0.85
CA ILE A 45 0.81 -4.96 1.76
C ILE A 45 2.27 -4.78 2.14
N ILE A 46 2.52 -4.61 3.43
CA ILE A 46 3.88 -4.60 3.99
C ILE A 46 4.18 -6.00 4.47
N VAL A 47 5.27 -6.60 3.96
CA VAL A 47 5.69 -7.95 4.32
C VAL A 47 6.90 -7.87 5.26
N GLY A 48 6.76 -8.52 6.41
CA GLY A 48 7.81 -8.71 7.41
C GLY A 48 8.13 -10.20 7.57
N LYS A 49 9.05 -10.49 8.47
CA LYS A 49 9.47 -11.87 8.78
C LYS A 49 8.38 -12.63 9.53
N ASP A 50 7.66 -11.94 10.43
CA ASP A 50 6.67 -12.54 11.31
C ASP A 50 5.23 -12.39 10.79
N GLY A 51 5.06 -11.90 9.55
CA GLY A 51 3.73 -11.76 8.94
C GLY A 51 3.65 -10.63 7.91
N HIS A 52 2.44 -10.10 7.75
CA HIS A 52 2.17 -9.00 6.84
C HIS A 52 1.12 -8.05 7.43
N ALA A 53 1.12 -6.81 6.98
CA ALA A 53 0.09 -5.83 7.29
C ALA A 53 -0.57 -5.36 5.98
N SER A 54 -1.90 -5.34 5.97
CA SER A 54 -2.70 -4.73 4.92
C SER A 54 -3.09 -3.32 5.36
N MET A 55 -2.63 -2.30 4.63
CA MET A 55 -2.99 -0.93 4.96
C MET A 55 -4.50 -0.68 4.80
N LYS A 56 -5.15 -1.32 3.83
CA LYS A 56 -6.62 -1.31 3.71
C LYS A 56 -7.30 -2.01 4.88
N GLY A 57 -6.79 -3.18 5.29
CA GLY A 57 -7.31 -3.94 6.44
C GLY A 57 -7.20 -3.17 7.75
N LEU A 58 -6.14 -2.36 7.88
CA LEU A 58 -5.91 -1.43 8.99
C LEU A 58 -6.68 -0.11 8.86
N LYS A 59 -7.44 0.10 7.76
CA LYS A 59 -8.19 1.34 7.47
C LYS A 59 -7.31 2.60 7.40
N LEU A 60 -6.08 2.44 6.89
CA LEU A 60 -5.15 3.53 6.67
C LEU A 60 -5.29 4.14 5.26
N ILE A 61 -5.96 3.42 4.35
CA ILE A 61 -6.30 3.81 2.98
C ILE A 61 -7.69 3.29 2.60
#